data_AF-A0A7F5QVU5-F1
#
_entry.id   AF-A0A7F5QVU5-F1
#
_cell.length_a   1.000
_cell.length_b   1.000
_cell.length_c   1.000
_cell.angle_alpha   90.00
_cell.angle_beta   90.00
_cell.angle_gamma   90.00
#
_symmetry.space_group_name_H-M   'P 1'
#
loop_
_entity.id
_entity.type
_entity.pdbx_description
1 polymer ?
#
loop_
_entity_poly.entity_id
_entity_poly.type
_entity_poly.pdbx_seq_one_letter_code
_entity_poly.pdbx_strand_id
1 'polypeptide(L)'
;MADAMKMLETREGAATLSELFNTCEPLKGPVEPDRSYFLTSLSSPFADVVQTADPGDLVAECERLENNTGSDLEKLAKYIKPLQYCIWTYDLFKEYYSETHAIGVRMRTRQWLYQTCTEFGWYQTQAFGDTFKVDLFYQLCSDVLGEQ
;
A
#
# COMPACT_ATOMS: atom_id res chain seq x y z
N MET A 1 -5.91 -5.04 -10.85
CA MET A 1 -5.20 -3.74 -10.75
C MET A 1 -5.54 -2.75 -11.86
N ALA A 2 -5.68 -3.17 -13.13
CA ALA A 2 -6.05 -2.24 -14.22
C ALA A 2 -7.34 -1.45 -13.95
N ASP A 3 -8.39 -2.12 -13.44
CA ASP A 3 -9.65 -1.46 -13.09
C ASP A 3 -9.49 -0.44 -11.96
N ALA A 4 -8.73 -0.76 -10.92
CA ALA A 4 -8.43 0.16 -9.83
C ALA A 4 -7.69 1.41 -10.34
N MET A 5 -6.67 1.22 -11.19
CA MET A 5 -5.95 2.34 -11.81
C MET A 5 -6.89 3.25 -12.60
N LYS A 6 -7.78 2.67 -13.41
CA LYS A 6 -8.76 3.43 -14.19
C LYS A 6 -9.76 4.18 -13.32
N MET A 7 -10.22 3.59 -12.21
CA MET A 7 -11.17 4.22 -11.30
C MET A 7 -10.55 5.42 -10.56
N LEU A 8 -9.26 5.35 -10.21
CA LEU A 8 -8.54 6.45 -9.55
C LEU A 8 -8.45 7.72 -10.41
N GLU A 9 -8.63 7.63 -11.73
CA GLU A 9 -8.60 8.81 -12.61
C GLU A 9 -9.78 9.76 -12.39
N THR A 10 -10.77 9.38 -11.58
CA THR A 10 -11.96 10.18 -11.26
C THR A 10 -12.21 10.22 -9.76
N ARG A 11 -12.86 11.29 -9.26
CA ARG A 11 -13.21 11.41 -7.84
C ARG A 11 -14.27 10.38 -7.43
N GLU A 12 -15.22 10.11 -8.31
CA GLU A 12 -16.29 9.14 -8.12
C GLU A 12 -15.73 7.71 -8.04
N GLY A 13 -14.79 7.37 -8.93
CA GLY A 13 -14.12 6.08 -8.90
C GLY A 13 -13.22 5.93 -7.66
N ALA A 14 -12.53 7.00 -7.25
CA ALA A 14 -11.74 7.02 -6.01
C ALA A 14 -12.61 6.80 -4.76
N ALA A 15 -13.76 7.46 -4.67
CA ALA A 15 -14.72 7.26 -3.58
C ALA A 15 -15.25 5.82 -3.54
N THR A 16 -15.56 5.25 -4.71
CA THR A 16 -15.97 3.84 -4.82
C THR A 16 -14.86 2.90 -4.33
N LEU A 17 -13.60 3.17 -4.67
CA LEU A 17 -12.46 2.39 -4.20
C LEU A 17 -12.25 2.52 -2.69
N SER A 18 -12.44 3.70 -2.11
CA SER A 18 -12.38 3.92 -0.67
C SER A 18 -13.37 3.03 0.09
N GLU A 19 -14.61 2.95 -0.38
CA GLU A 19 -15.64 2.09 0.22
C GLU A 19 -15.31 0.61 0.02
N LEU A 20 -14.93 0.24 -1.21
CA LEU A 20 -14.66 -1.14 -1.59
C LEU A 20 -13.50 -1.74 -0.77
N PHE A 21 -12.41 -1.00 -0.64
CA PHE A 21 -11.20 -1.42 0.06
C PHE A 21 -11.14 -1.01 1.54
N ASN A 22 -12.13 -0.24 2.02
CA ASN A 22 -12.18 0.27 3.39
C ASN A 22 -10.92 1.09 3.74
N THR A 23 -10.72 2.21 3.04
CA THR A 23 -9.63 3.16 3.37
C THR A 23 -9.99 3.97 4.61
N CYS A 24 -8.98 4.33 5.42
CA CYS A 24 -9.20 5.09 6.66
C CYS A 24 -9.66 6.52 6.40
N GLU A 25 -9.25 7.08 5.26
CA GLU A 25 -9.69 8.38 4.75
C GLU A 25 -10.06 8.24 3.26
N PRO A 26 -10.87 9.16 2.71
CA PRO A 26 -11.21 9.16 1.30
C PRO A 26 -9.98 9.31 0.39
N LEU A 27 -9.92 8.50 -0.66
CA LEU A 27 -8.87 8.59 -1.69
C LEU A 27 -9.03 9.89 -2.48
N LYS A 28 -7.89 10.52 -2.79
CA LYS A 28 -7.85 11.78 -3.57
C LYS A 28 -7.89 11.59 -5.09
N GLY A 29 -8.06 10.34 -5.56
CA GLY A 29 -8.11 10.00 -6.98
C GLY A 29 -6.75 10.11 -7.65
N PRO A 30 -6.57 10.96 -8.68
CA PRO A 30 -5.36 10.94 -9.51
C PRO A 30 -4.17 11.69 -8.87
N VAL A 31 -4.33 12.21 -7.65
CA VAL A 31 -3.32 13.03 -6.98
C VAL A 31 -2.16 12.15 -6.51
N GLU A 32 -0.94 12.47 -6.96
CA GLU A 32 0.28 11.86 -6.43
C GLU A 32 0.78 12.64 -5.20
N PRO A 33 1.41 11.98 -4.22
CA PRO A 33 1.75 10.54 -4.19
C PRO A 33 0.62 9.63 -3.66
N ASP A 34 -0.56 10.18 -3.29
CA ASP A 34 -1.69 9.41 -2.73
C ASP A 34 -2.12 8.24 -3.63
N ARG A 35 -2.19 8.48 -4.95
CA ARG A 35 -2.57 7.48 -5.96
C ARG A 35 -1.60 6.30 -5.97
N SER A 36 -0.29 6.57 -6.11
CA SER A 36 0.73 5.51 -6.12
C SER A 36 0.84 4.80 -4.78
N TYR A 37 0.68 5.53 -3.67
CA TYR A 37 0.69 4.94 -2.33
C TYR A 37 -0.43 3.90 -2.18
N PHE A 38 -1.68 4.26 -2.49
CA PHE A 38 -2.80 3.33 -2.42
C PHE A 38 -2.59 2.08 -3.29
N LEU A 39 -2.15 2.25 -4.54
CA LEU A 39 -1.90 1.12 -5.44
C LEU A 39 -0.80 0.19 -4.91
N THR A 40 0.24 0.75 -4.28
CA THR A 40 1.32 0.00 -3.61
C THR A 40 0.82 -0.71 -2.34
N SER A 41 -0.12 -0.11 -1.60
CA SER A 41 -0.72 -0.75 -0.42
C SER A 41 -1.53 -2.00 -0.77
N LEU A 42 -2.13 -2.08 -1.97
CA LEU A 42 -2.88 -3.27 -2.40
C LEU A 42 -1.99 -4.50 -2.58
N SER A 43 -0.68 -4.31 -2.80
CA SER A 43 0.29 -5.39 -2.94
C SER A 43 0.95 -5.84 -1.64
N SER A 44 0.92 -5.02 -0.58
CA SER A 44 1.58 -5.32 0.70
C SER A 44 1.18 -6.70 1.26
N PRO A 45 -0.11 -7.08 1.28
CA PRO A 45 -0.50 -8.38 1.83
C PRO A 45 0.14 -9.58 1.12
N PHE A 46 0.37 -9.48 -0.20
CA PHE A 46 1.04 -10.55 -0.94
C PHE A 46 2.54 -10.58 -0.65
N ALA A 47 3.17 -9.42 -0.52
CA ALA A 47 4.58 -9.34 -0.16
C ALA A 47 4.84 -9.93 1.23
N ASP A 48 3.96 -9.65 2.19
CA ASP A 48 4.05 -10.18 3.55
C ASP A 48 3.97 -11.71 3.58
N VAL A 49 3.01 -12.30 2.84
CA VAL A 49 2.89 -13.77 2.74
C VAL A 49 4.12 -14.38 2.09
N VAL A 50 4.60 -13.84 0.97
CA VAL A 50 5.76 -14.39 0.25
C VAL A 50 7.04 -14.31 1.08
N GLN A 51 7.20 -13.29 1.93
CA GLN A 51 8.39 -13.13 2.76
C GLN A 51 8.57 -14.23 3.80
N THR A 52 7.48 -14.86 4.24
CA THR A 52 7.50 -15.86 5.32
C THR A 52 6.89 -17.21 4.94
N ALA A 53 6.60 -17.43 3.66
CA ALA A 53 5.87 -18.61 3.20
C ALA A 53 6.66 -19.92 3.40
N ASP A 54 5.97 -20.91 3.94
CA ASP A 54 6.36 -22.32 3.89
C ASP A 54 5.78 -23.02 2.64
N PRO A 55 6.29 -24.21 2.27
CA PRO A 55 5.73 -24.99 1.16
C PRO A 55 4.23 -25.26 1.34
N GLY A 56 3.42 -24.71 0.45
CA GLY A 56 1.95 -24.85 0.45
C GLY A 56 1.21 -23.54 0.76
N ASP A 57 1.83 -22.59 1.47
CA ASP A 57 1.18 -21.34 1.88
C ASP A 57 0.74 -20.51 0.67
N LEU A 58 1.59 -20.42 -0.36
CA LEU A 58 1.26 -19.65 -1.56
C LEU A 58 0.05 -20.23 -2.31
N VAL A 59 -0.10 -21.56 -2.32
CA VAL A 59 -1.26 -22.21 -2.94
C VAL A 59 -2.52 -21.91 -2.13
N ALA A 60 -2.45 -22.08 -0.81
CA ALA A 60 -3.56 -21.76 0.09
C ALA A 60 -3.99 -20.29 -0.01
N GLU A 61 -3.03 -19.37 -0.18
CA GLU A 61 -3.33 -17.95 -0.29
C GLU A 61 -3.98 -17.59 -1.64
N CYS A 62 -3.55 -18.21 -2.74
CA CYS A 62 -4.24 -18.11 -4.02
C CYS A 62 -5.67 -18.66 -3.95
N GLU A 63 -5.88 -19.81 -3.31
CA GLU A 63 -7.23 -20.36 -3.11
C GLU A 63 -8.09 -19.43 -2.25
N ARG A 64 -7.52 -18.83 -1.20
CA ARG A 64 -8.22 -17.85 -0.35
C ARG A 64 -8.68 -16.63 -1.13
N LEU A 65 -7.87 -16.14 -2.06
CA LEU A 65 -8.25 -15.05 -2.96
C LEU A 65 -9.37 -15.51 -3.93
N GLU A 66 -9.16 -16.63 -4.62
CA GLU A 66 -10.07 -17.11 -5.68
C GLU A 66 -11.43 -17.61 -5.18
N ASN A 67 -11.52 -18.05 -3.93
CA ASN A 67 -12.78 -18.46 -3.31
C ASN A 67 -13.74 -17.29 -3.05
N ASN A 68 -13.31 -16.04 -3.23
CA ASN A 68 -14.19 -14.89 -3.18
C ASN A 68 -15.06 -14.79 -4.45
N THR A 69 -16.25 -14.21 -4.31
CA THR A 69 -17.20 -14.00 -5.43
C THR A 69 -17.15 -12.56 -5.95
N GLY A 70 -17.63 -12.36 -7.18
CA GLY A 70 -17.70 -11.05 -7.83
C GLY A 70 -16.65 -10.87 -8.91
N SER A 71 -16.46 -9.63 -9.35
CA SER A 71 -15.39 -9.21 -10.25
C SER A 71 -14.01 -9.40 -9.60
N ASP A 72 -12.94 -9.41 -10.39
CA ASP A 72 -11.57 -9.57 -9.90
C ASP A 72 -11.20 -8.49 -8.86
N LEU A 73 -11.70 -7.27 -9.03
CA LEU A 73 -11.47 -6.18 -8.09
C LEU A 73 -12.23 -6.40 -6.77
N GLU A 74 -13.47 -6.90 -6.83
CA GLU A 74 -14.24 -7.24 -5.63
C GLU A 74 -13.64 -8.44 -4.88
N LYS A 75 -13.14 -9.45 -5.60
CA LYS A 75 -12.41 -10.58 -5.00
C LYS A 75 -11.18 -10.07 -4.23
N LEU A 76 -10.38 -9.23 -4.86
CA LEU A 76 -9.20 -8.62 -4.25
C LEU A 76 -9.57 -7.82 -2.99
N ALA A 77 -10.60 -6.99 -3.07
CA ALA A 77 -11.06 -6.20 -1.93
C ALA A 77 -11.54 -7.07 -0.76
N LYS A 78 -12.33 -8.13 -1.04
CA LYS A 78 -12.78 -9.09 -0.04
C LYS A 78 -11.63 -9.88 0.60
N TYR A 79 -10.56 -10.11 -0.15
CA TYR A 79 -9.34 -10.74 0.35
C TYR A 79 -8.51 -9.82 1.26
N ILE A 80 -8.34 -8.53 0.88
CA ILE A 80 -7.50 -7.55 1.61
C ILE A 80 -8.20 -7.00 2.85
N LYS A 81 -9.48 -6.66 2.75
CA LYS A 81 -10.24 -5.96 3.81
C LYS A 81 -10.18 -6.64 5.19
N PRO A 82 -10.22 -7.98 5.31
CA PRO A 82 -10.12 -8.66 6.61
C PRO A 82 -8.71 -8.64 7.23
N LEU A 83 -7.67 -8.32 6.46
CA LEU A 83 -6.27 -8.40 6.91
C LEU A 83 -5.82 -7.17 7.72
N GLN A 84 -6.61 -6.10 7.69
CA GLN A 84 -6.29 -4.84 8.35
C GLN A 84 -7.57 -4.11 8.76
N TYR A 85 -7.47 -3.17 9.71
CA TYR A 85 -8.63 -2.39 10.15
C TYR A 85 -9.16 -1.48 9.03
N CYS A 86 -8.26 -0.77 8.34
CA CYS A 86 -8.50 0.01 7.15
C CYS A 86 -7.17 0.27 6.43
N ILE A 87 -7.21 0.53 5.12
CA ILE A 87 -6.01 0.91 4.37
C ILE A 87 -5.68 2.38 4.65
N TRP A 88 -4.45 2.65 5.09
CA TRP A 88 -3.99 4.00 5.35
C TRP A 88 -3.85 4.79 4.04
N THR A 89 -4.13 6.10 4.11
CA THR A 89 -3.79 7.05 3.05
C THR A 89 -2.34 7.52 3.20
N TYR A 90 -1.82 8.16 2.15
CA TYR A 90 -0.49 8.74 2.22
C TYR A 90 -0.36 9.80 3.31
N ASP A 91 -1.40 10.62 3.51
CA ASP A 91 -1.40 11.64 4.56
C ASP A 91 -1.32 11.04 5.96
N LEU A 92 -2.11 10.01 6.26
CA LEU A 92 -2.02 9.29 7.53
C LEU A 92 -0.64 8.66 7.75
N PHE A 93 -0.09 8.04 6.71
CA PHE A 93 1.26 7.49 6.75
C PHE A 93 2.29 8.58 7.09
N LYS A 94 2.24 9.70 6.38
CA LYS A 94 3.14 10.83 6.56
C LYS A 94 3.03 11.40 7.97
N GLU A 95 1.81 11.70 8.42
CA GLU A 95 1.55 12.23 9.76
C GLU A 95 2.13 11.31 10.84
N TYR A 96 1.77 10.03 10.79
CA TYR A 96 2.19 9.05 11.79
C TYR A 96 3.71 8.85 11.84
N TYR A 97 4.39 8.79 10.70
CA TYR A 97 5.83 8.52 10.66
C TYR A 97 6.72 9.77 10.74
N SER A 98 6.14 10.97 10.58
CA SER A 98 6.85 12.23 10.84
C SER A 98 7.05 12.48 12.35
N GLU A 99 6.25 11.85 13.20
CA GLU A 99 6.39 11.94 14.65
C GLU A 99 7.71 11.31 15.14
N THR A 100 8.48 12.03 15.96
CA THR A 100 9.81 11.60 16.45
C THR A 100 9.83 11.27 17.95
N HIS A 101 8.75 11.57 18.66
CA HIS A 101 8.71 11.60 20.13
C HIS A 101 8.66 10.22 20.83
N ALA A 102 8.54 9.11 20.11
CA ALA A 102 8.42 7.78 20.70
C ALA A 102 9.23 6.73 19.92
N ILE A 103 10.56 6.87 19.93
CA ILE A 103 11.45 5.82 19.40
C ILE A 103 11.35 4.59 20.31
N GLY A 104 10.61 3.59 19.85
CA GLY A 104 10.41 2.30 20.54
C GLY A 104 9.96 1.22 19.54
N VAL A 105 9.63 0.02 20.04
CA VAL A 105 9.26 -1.15 19.22
C VAL A 105 8.13 -0.87 18.21
N ARG A 106 7.31 0.16 18.46
CA ARG A 106 6.21 0.60 17.58
C ARG A 106 6.66 1.38 16.34
N MET A 107 7.89 1.88 16.29
CA MET A 107 8.41 2.69 15.18
C MET A 107 9.41 1.96 14.27
N ARG A 108 9.52 0.62 14.33
CA ARG A 108 10.45 -0.18 13.49
C ARG A 108 10.40 0.22 12.01
N THR A 109 9.21 0.50 11.48
CA THR A 109 9.02 0.96 10.11
C THR A 109 9.71 2.29 9.83
N ARG A 110 9.76 3.22 10.78
CA ARG A 110 10.47 4.50 10.63
C ARG A 110 11.99 4.31 10.59
N GLN A 111 12.55 3.41 11.41
CA GLN A 111 13.99 3.11 11.34
C GLN A 111 14.35 2.38 10.06
N TRP A 112 13.52 1.41 9.64
CA TRP A 112 13.67 0.74 8.35
C TRP A 112 13.58 1.72 7.18
N LEU A 113 12.62 2.66 7.26
CA LEU A 113 12.48 3.72 6.28
C LEU A 113 13.73 4.59 6.21
N TYR A 114 14.31 4.98 7.35
CA TYR A 114 15.56 5.73 7.36
C TYR A 114 16.68 4.99 6.62
N GLN A 115 16.93 3.72 6.96
CA GLN A 115 17.99 2.93 6.31
C GLN A 115 17.78 2.78 4.80
N THR A 116 16.54 2.51 4.38
CA THR A 116 16.22 2.37 2.94
C THR A 116 16.33 3.69 2.18
N CYS A 117 16.02 4.82 2.83
CA CYS A 117 16.14 6.16 2.24
C CYS A 117 17.59 6.69 2.18
N THR A 118 18.42 6.44 3.19
CA THR A 118 19.74 7.10 3.33
C THR A 118 20.92 6.20 3.01
N GLU A 119 20.83 4.90 3.30
CA GLU A 119 21.98 3.98 3.23
C GLU A 119 21.87 3.03 2.03
N PHE A 120 20.71 2.40 1.85
CA PHE A 120 20.55 1.35 0.83
C PHE A 120 20.09 1.88 -0.53
N GLY A 121 19.26 2.94 -0.54
CA GLY A 121 18.62 3.44 -1.77
C GLY A 121 17.81 2.36 -2.49
N TRP A 122 17.21 1.43 -1.73
CA TRP A 122 16.52 0.26 -2.28
C TRP A 122 15.00 0.42 -2.16
N TYR A 123 14.32 0.29 -3.29
CA TYR A 123 12.85 0.40 -3.39
C TYR A 123 12.27 -0.72 -4.24
N GLN A 124 11.10 -1.21 -3.85
CA GLN A 124 10.32 -2.14 -4.68
C GLN A 124 9.72 -1.36 -5.85
N THR A 125 10.19 -1.60 -7.07
CA THR A 125 9.77 -0.83 -8.27
C THR A 125 9.03 -1.68 -9.30
N GLN A 126 8.77 -2.96 -9.00
CA GLN A 126 8.06 -3.86 -9.90
C GLN A 126 7.13 -4.79 -9.12
N ALA A 127 5.83 -4.54 -9.26
CA ALA A 127 4.77 -5.51 -9.00
C ALA A 127 3.47 -4.99 -9.64
N PHE A 128 2.63 -5.89 -10.15
CA PHE A 128 1.35 -5.57 -10.79
C PHE A 128 1.39 -4.49 -11.90
N GLY A 129 2.44 -4.51 -12.72
CA GLY A 129 2.63 -3.57 -13.83
C GLY A 129 3.40 -2.33 -13.37
N ASP A 130 2.87 -1.15 -13.69
CA ASP A 130 3.51 0.17 -13.45
C ASP A 130 2.93 0.88 -12.21
N THR A 131 2.42 0.11 -11.25
CA THR A 131 1.79 0.64 -10.02
C THR A 131 2.80 1.09 -8.98
N PHE A 132 4.04 0.60 -9.06
CA PHE A 132 5.13 0.97 -8.16
C PHE A 132 6.00 2.04 -8.82
N LYS A 133 5.77 3.29 -8.44
CA LYS A 133 6.55 4.43 -8.92
C LYS A 133 7.73 4.69 -8.01
N VAL A 134 8.93 4.81 -8.57
CA VAL A 134 10.12 5.19 -7.78
C VAL A 134 9.93 6.56 -7.13
N ASP A 135 9.22 7.47 -7.80
CA ASP A 135 8.91 8.82 -7.31
C ASP A 135 8.12 8.81 -5.99
N LEU A 136 7.24 7.80 -5.78
CA LEU A 136 6.54 7.62 -4.51
C LEU A 136 7.54 7.47 -3.36
N PHE A 137 8.56 6.64 -3.54
CA PHE A 137 9.52 6.37 -2.48
C PHE A 137 10.43 7.56 -2.20
N TYR A 138 10.85 8.31 -3.24
CA TYR A 138 11.57 9.56 -3.05
C TYR A 138 10.73 10.59 -2.27
N GLN A 139 9.47 10.77 -2.65
CA GLN A 139 8.56 11.69 -1.95
C GLN A 139 8.35 11.27 -0.50
N LEU A 140 8.16 9.97 -0.26
CA LEU A 140 7.99 9.41 1.08
C LEU A 140 9.21 9.65 1.96
N CYS A 141 10.42 9.43 1.43
CA CYS A 141 11.67 9.75 2.13
C CYS A 141 11.77 11.24 2.47
N SER A 142 11.49 12.11 1.50
CA SER A 142 11.54 13.56 1.67
C SER A 142 10.54 14.07 2.72
N ASP A 143 9.29 13.61 2.64
CA ASP A 143 8.21 14.10 3.50
C ASP A 143 8.34 13.65 4.96
N VAL A 144 8.87 12.44 5.20
CA VAL A 144 8.96 11.86 6.54
C VAL A 144 10.29 12.17 7.24
N LEU A 145 11.38 12.23 6.48
CA LEU A 145 12.74 12.34 7.02
C LEU A 145 13.43 13.66 6.69
N GLY A 146 12.83 14.49 5.83
CA GLY A 146 13.43 15.69 5.27
C GLY A 146 14.12 15.42 3.93
N GLU A 147 14.45 16.50 3.24
CA GLU A 147 15.14 16.50 1.93
C GLU A 147 16.45 15.69 2.03
N GLN A 148 16.64 14.75 1.08
CA GLN A 148 17.77 13.82 1.02
C GLN A 148 18.87 14.34 0.11
#